data_AF-A0A535HAW7-F1
#
_entry.id   AF-A0A535HAW7-F1
#
_cell.length_a   1.000
_cell.length_b   1.000
_cell.length_c   1.000
_cell.angle_alpha   90.00
_cell.angle_beta   90.00
_cell.angle_gamma   90.00
#
_symmetry.space_group_name_H-M   'P 1'
#
loop_
_entity.id
_entity.type
_entity.pdbx_description
1 polymer ?
#
loop_
_entity_poly.entity_id
_entity_poly.type
_entity_poly.pdbx_seq_one_letter_code
_entity_poly.pdbx_strand_id
1 'polypeptide(L)'
;MTIARQKLDAIFERAPSLAERVRGNDPASIVESARALIGQMSERERIAVLNAHPRIGADPASLSALSRAEQGSTHDLATLRALAAMNEEYEARFGFRFVVFVAGRPQSEIVPVFRERLRRTRAEELATGIDEFLAIAQDRLKRAAT
;
A
#
# COMPACT_ATOMS: atom_id res chain seq x y z
N MET A 1 -22.77 -5.19 -4.68
CA MET A 1 -22.17 -6.39 -5.30
C MET A 1 -21.37 -7.10 -4.22
N THR A 2 -21.51 -8.43 -4.13
CA THR A 2 -20.93 -9.23 -3.05
C THR A 2 -19.54 -9.74 -3.44
N ILE A 3 -18.52 -9.49 -2.59
CA ILE A 3 -17.17 -10.03 -2.75
C ILE A 3 -17.10 -11.42 -2.14
N ALA A 4 -16.74 -12.43 -2.95
CA ALA A 4 -16.49 -13.78 -2.47
C ALA A 4 -15.24 -13.83 -1.58
N ARG A 5 -15.31 -14.57 -0.46
CA ARG A 5 -14.23 -14.69 0.54
C ARG A 5 -12.88 -15.09 -0.05
N GLN A 6 -12.89 -16.03 -1.01
CA GLN A 6 -11.70 -16.52 -1.71
C GLN A 6 -10.94 -15.44 -2.49
N LYS A 7 -11.56 -14.29 -2.80
CA LYS A 7 -10.88 -13.17 -3.45
C LYS A 7 -10.08 -12.31 -2.47
N LEU A 8 -10.32 -12.44 -1.16
CA LEU A 8 -9.69 -11.59 -0.15
C LEU A 8 -8.20 -11.88 -0.01
N ASP A 9 -7.76 -13.12 -0.21
CA ASP A 9 -6.34 -13.47 -0.18
C ASP A 9 -5.57 -12.76 -1.30
N ALA A 10 -6.16 -12.59 -2.48
CA ALA A 10 -5.56 -11.82 -3.56
C ALA A 10 -5.57 -10.31 -3.27
N ILE A 11 -6.66 -9.79 -2.69
CA ILE A 11 -6.81 -8.36 -2.36
C ILE A 11 -5.80 -7.94 -1.29
N PHE A 12 -5.63 -8.78 -0.29
CA PHE A 12 -4.68 -8.63 0.81
C PHE A 12 -3.47 -9.55 0.62
N GLU A 13 -2.99 -9.75 -0.62
CA GLU A 13 -1.91 -10.71 -0.96
C GLU A 13 -0.62 -10.57 -0.12
N ARG A 14 -0.44 -9.41 0.52
CA ARG A 14 0.72 -9.08 1.36
C ARG A 14 0.37 -8.96 2.85
N ALA A 15 -0.89 -9.11 3.24
CA ALA A 15 -1.37 -9.13 4.61
C ALA A 15 -2.35 -10.30 4.86
N PRO A 16 -1.90 -11.56 4.74
CA PRO A 16 -2.78 -12.74 4.80
C PRO A 16 -3.55 -12.84 6.14
N SER A 17 -2.93 -12.44 7.25
CA SER A 17 -3.60 -12.39 8.55
C SER A 17 -4.79 -11.42 8.59
N LEU A 18 -4.76 -10.34 7.79
CA LEU A 18 -5.92 -9.48 7.61
C LEU A 18 -6.97 -10.18 6.74
N ALA A 19 -6.59 -10.82 5.64
CA ALA A 19 -7.51 -11.53 4.75
C ALA A 19 -8.39 -12.55 5.49
N GLU A 20 -7.80 -13.30 6.43
CA GLU A 20 -8.50 -14.31 7.25
C GLU A 20 -9.48 -13.67 8.25
N ARG A 21 -9.19 -12.47 8.75
CA ARG A 21 -9.90 -11.85 9.87
C ARG A 21 -10.92 -10.79 9.47
N VAL A 22 -10.75 -10.13 8.33
CA VAL A 22 -11.71 -9.13 7.85
C VAL A 22 -13.11 -9.74 7.74
N ARG A 23 -14.16 -8.94 7.84
CA ARG A 23 -15.56 -9.33 7.71
C ARG A 23 -16.25 -8.38 6.75
N GLY A 24 -17.49 -8.69 6.36
CA GLY A 24 -18.22 -7.92 5.36
C GLY A 24 -18.33 -8.64 4.02
N ASN A 25 -19.19 -8.11 3.17
CA ASN A 25 -19.52 -8.70 1.87
C ASN A 25 -19.44 -7.68 0.73
N ASP A 26 -19.19 -6.40 1.01
CA ASP A 26 -19.01 -5.34 0.03
C ASP A 26 -17.73 -4.54 0.33
N PRO A 27 -17.21 -3.75 -0.63
CA PRO A 27 -15.96 -3.02 -0.44
C PRO A 27 -15.93 -2.11 0.82
N ALA A 28 -17.04 -1.46 1.17
CA ALA A 28 -17.06 -0.56 2.31
C ALA A 28 -17.00 -1.33 3.63
N SER A 29 -17.85 -2.35 3.82
CA SER A 29 -17.85 -3.16 5.05
C SER A 29 -16.53 -3.92 5.26
N ILE A 30 -15.88 -4.37 4.18
CA ILE A 30 -14.58 -5.05 4.25
C ILE A 30 -13.46 -4.09 4.68
N VAL A 31 -13.42 -2.87 4.12
CA VAL A 31 -12.42 -1.85 4.48
C VAL A 31 -12.62 -1.38 5.92
N GLU A 32 -13.87 -1.20 6.36
CA GLU A 32 -14.17 -0.83 7.75
C GLU A 32 -13.72 -1.92 8.72
N SER A 33 -13.98 -3.19 8.39
CA SER A 33 -13.47 -4.31 9.19
C SER A 33 -11.94 -4.36 9.23
N ALA A 34 -11.27 -4.12 8.10
CA ALA A 34 -9.81 -4.05 8.04
C ALA A 34 -9.27 -2.91 8.91
N ARG A 35 -9.87 -1.72 8.82
CA ARG A 35 -9.51 -0.55 9.64
C ARG A 35 -9.62 -0.85 11.13
N ALA A 36 -10.71 -1.48 11.57
CA ALA A 36 -10.91 -1.85 12.97
C ALA A 36 -9.85 -2.84 13.46
N LEU A 37 -9.53 -3.87 12.65
CA LEU A 37 -8.50 -4.86 12.98
C LEU A 37 -7.12 -4.24 13.10
N ILE A 38 -6.75 -3.37 12.17
CA ILE A 38 -5.45 -2.65 12.21
C ILE A 38 -5.41 -1.68 13.40
N GLY A 39 -6.55 -1.08 13.77
CA GLY A 39 -6.67 -0.25 14.98
C GLY A 39 -6.27 -0.98 16.26
N GLN A 40 -6.46 -2.31 16.31
CA GLN A 40 -6.08 -3.16 17.44
C GLN A 40 -4.67 -3.75 17.35
N MET A 41 -4.01 -3.61 16.20
CA MET A 41 -2.65 -4.11 15.99
C MET A 41 -1.63 -3.28 16.77
N SER A 42 -0.60 -3.97 17.28
CA SER A 42 0.63 -3.35 17.75
C SER A 42 1.33 -2.59 16.61
N GLU A 43 2.19 -1.66 16.98
CA GLU A 43 3.00 -0.93 15.99
C GLU A 43 3.80 -1.87 15.08
N ARG A 44 4.38 -2.93 15.66
CA ARG A 44 5.15 -3.94 14.91
C ARG A 44 4.30 -4.64 13.85
N GLU A 45 3.06 -4.98 14.16
CA GLU A 45 2.13 -5.59 13.22
C GLU A 45 1.73 -4.62 12.10
N ARG A 46 1.48 -3.35 12.43
CA ARG A 46 1.20 -2.30 11.42
C ARG A 46 2.38 -2.11 10.47
N ILE A 47 3.60 -2.08 11.02
CA ILE A 47 4.83 -2.03 10.22
C ILE A 47 4.97 -3.26 9.32
N ALA A 48 4.64 -4.45 9.81
CA ALA A 48 4.68 -5.66 8.99
C ALA A 48 3.71 -5.58 7.78
N VAL A 49 2.51 -5.01 7.96
CA VAL A 49 1.56 -4.74 6.86
C VAL A 49 2.18 -3.82 5.81
N LEU A 50 2.80 -2.70 6.23
CA LEU A 50 3.45 -1.78 5.29
C LEU A 50 4.65 -2.44 4.59
N ASN A 51 5.50 -3.15 5.33
CA ASN A 51 6.71 -3.78 4.80
C ASN A 51 6.46 -4.92 3.82
N ALA A 52 5.26 -5.50 3.84
CA ALA A 52 4.89 -6.51 2.88
C ALA A 52 4.58 -5.92 1.48
N HIS A 53 4.39 -4.60 1.36
CA HIS A 53 4.23 -3.91 0.08
C HIS A 53 5.56 -3.75 -0.65
N PRO A 54 5.60 -3.90 -1.98
CA PRO A 54 6.78 -3.57 -2.76
C PRO A 54 7.05 -2.06 -2.71
N ARG A 55 8.32 -1.67 -2.87
CA ARG A 55 8.69 -0.26 -3.04
C ARG A 55 8.07 0.30 -4.32
N ILE A 56 7.65 1.57 -4.28
CA ILE A 56 7.32 2.32 -5.49
C ILE A 56 8.57 2.43 -6.37
N GLY A 57 8.45 2.11 -7.65
CA GLY A 57 9.58 2.13 -8.59
C GLY A 57 10.47 0.87 -8.53
N ALA A 58 10.02 -0.19 -7.86
CA ALA A 58 10.69 -1.49 -7.92
C ALA A 58 10.65 -2.08 -9.34
N ASP A 59 11.58 -3.00 -9.63
CA ASP A 59 11.62 -3.70 -10.93
C ASP A 59 10.26 -4.36 -11.23
N PRO A 60 9.59 -3.99 -12.33
CA PRO A 60 8.31 -4.57 -12.72
C PRO A 60 8.29 -6.10 -12.77
N ALA A 61 9.43 -6.75 -13.09
CA ALA A 61 9.55 -8.20 -13.12
C ALA A 61 9.41 -8.84 -11.73
N SER A 62 9.72 -8.10 -10.66
CA SER A 62 9.62 -8.56 -9.27
C SER A 62 8.22 -8.39 -8.65
N LEU A 63 7.32 -7.67 -9.33
CA LEU A 63 6.00 -7.31 -8.83
C LEU A 63 4.94 -8.37 -9.14
N SER A 64 3.96 -8.51 -8.24
CA SER A 64 2.70 -9.20 -8.55
C SER A 64 1.93 -8.45 -9.65
N ALA A 65 1.00 -9.15 -10.31
CA ALA A 65 0.18 -8.53 -11.37
C ALA A 65 -0.60 -7.31 -10.85
N LEU A 66 -1.15 -7.37 -9.63
CA LEU A 66 -1.83 -6.25 -8.98
C LEU A 66 -0.86 -5.08 -8.73
N SER A 67 0.27 -5.35 -8.07
CA SER A 67 1.26 -4.30 -7.75
C SER A 67 1.83 -3.64 -9.00
N ARG A 68 2.00 -4.39 -10.10
CA ARG A 68 2.46 -3.89 -11.40
C ARG A 68 1.39 -3.02 -12.06
N ALA A 69 0.13 -3.44 -12.04
CA ALA A 69 -0.98 -2.67 -12.59
C ALA A 69 -1.19 -1.35 -11.84
N GLU A 70 -1.00 -1.35 -10.52
CA GLU A 70 -1.16 -0.17 -9.67
C GLU A 70 -0.10 0.90 -10.00
N GLN A 71 1.18 0.58 -9.87
CA GLN A 71 2.25 1.58 -10.01
C GLN A 71 2.67 1.87 -11.45
N GLY A 72 2.14 1.10 -12.42
CA GLY A 72 2.54 1.17 -13.81
C GLY A 72 4.03 0.90 -14.03
N SER A 73 4.53 1.29 -15.20
CA SER A 73 5.96 1.30 -15.49
C SER A 73 6.40 2.71 -15.90
N THR A 74 7.65 3.05 -15.59
CA THR A 74 8.32 4.23 -16.12
C THR A 74 9.65 3.82 -16.72
N HIS A 75 10.02 4.44 -17.83
CA HIS A 75 11.35 4.31 -18.43
C HIS A 75 12.25 5.52 -18.09
N ASP A 76 11.73 6.47 -17.31
CA ASP A 76 12.51 7.62 -16.86
C ASP A 76 13.47 7.21 -15.73
N LEU A 77 14.74 7.05 -16.12
CA LEU A 77 15.83 6.71 -15.21
C LEU A 77 16.05 7.77 -14.11
N ALA A 78 15.71 9.04 -14.36
CA ALA A 78 15.85 10.07 -13.34
C ALA A 78 14.82 9.89 -12.22
N THR A 79 13.55 9.64 -12.58
CA THR A 79 12.50 9.29 -11.62
C THR A 79 12.86 8.02 -10.83
N LEU A 80 13.29 6.94 -11.51
CA LEU A 80 13.65 5.68 -10.84
C LEU A 80 14.79 5.87 -9.83
N ARG A 81 15.85 6.61 -10.19
CA ARG A 81 16.96 6.91 -9.28
C ARG A 81 16.51 7.75 -8.09
N ALA A 82 15.65 8.75 -8.32
CA ALA A 82 15.11 9.57 -7.25
C ALA A 82 14.27 8.71 -6.28
N LEU A 83 13.39 7.86 -6.79
CA LEU A 83 12.59 6.96 -5.95
C LEU A 83 13.46 5.97 -5.18
N ALA A 84 14.50 5.39 -5.79
CA ALA A 84 15.42 4.48 -5.10
C ALA A 84 16.09 5.16 -3.89
N ALA A 85 16.69 6.33 -4.11
CA ALA A 85 17.34 7.10 -3.04
C ALA A 85 16.34 7.51 -1.94
N MET A 86 15.13 7.94 -2.32
CA MET A 86 14.10 8.34 -1.36
C MET A 86 13.55 7.15 -0.55
N ASN A 87 13.43 5.96 -1.15
CA ASN A 87 13.06 4.75 -0.41
C ASN A 87 14.11 4.41 0.66
N GLU A 88 15.40 4.52 0.33
CA GLU A 88 16.49 4.28 1.29
C GLU A 88 16.46 5.29 2.44
N GLU A 89 16.34 6.58 2.14
CA GLU A 89 16.23 7.64 3.14
C GLU A 89 15.01 7.45 4.05
N TYR A 90 13.86 7.15 3.45
CA TYR A 90 12.60 6.95 4.16
C TYR A 90 12.66 5.76 5.09
N GLU A 91 13.17 4.62 4.61
CA GLU A 91 13.28 3.40 5.42
C GLU A 91 14.29 3.59 6.56
N ALA A 92 15.40 4.31 6.33
CA ALA A 92 16.35 4.65 7.38
C ALA A 92 15.74 5.57 8.45
N ARG A 93 14.90 6.52 8.04
CA ARG A 93 14.25 7.49 8.96
C ARG A 93 13.10 6.88 9.76
N PHE A 94 12.22 6.12 9.10
CA PHE A 94 10.96 5.68 9.70
C PHE A 94 10.96 4.20 10.11
N GLY A 95 11.83 3.38 9.53
CA GLY A 95 11.95 1.95 9.85
C GLY A 95 10.88 1.07 9.19
N PHE A 96 10.18 1.58 8.17
CA PHE A 96 9.19 0.85 7.39
C PHE A 96 9.12 1.38 5.96
N ARG A 97 8.52 0.60 5.04
CA ARG A 97 8.40 0.96 3.62
C ARG A 97 7.41 2.09 3.38
N PHE A 98 7.70 2.91 2.37
CA PHE A 98 6.77 3.93 1.89
C PHE A 98 5.62 3.29 1.12
N VAL A 99 4.40 3.55 1.55
CA VAL A 99 3.16 3.07 0.90
C VAL A 99 2.31 4.27 0.52
N VAL A 100 1.86 4.32 -0.73
CA VAL A 100 1.02 5.37 -1.29
C VAL A 100 0.03 4.79 -2.29
N PHE A 101 -1.22 5.20 -2.21
CA PHE A 101 -2.20 4.93 -3.24
C PHE A 101 -1.94 5.85 -4.44
N VAL A 102 -1.39 5.26 -5.49
CA VAL A 102 -1.01 6.00 -6.69
C VAL A 102 -2.22 6.52 -7.47
N ALA A 103 -3.38 5.87 -7.37
CA ALA A 103 -4.63 6.30 -8.01
C ALA A 103 -4.50 6.57 -9.52
N GLY A 104 -3.64 5.82 -10.22
CA GLY A 104 -3.35 6.00 -11.65
C GLY A 104 -2.35 7.13 -11.98
N ARG A 105 -1.83 7.84 -10.97
CA ARG A 105 -0.78 8.85 -11.17
C ARG A 105 0.53 8.19 -11.60
N PRO A 106 1.28 8.78 -12.55
CA PRO A 106 2.60 8.30 -12.91
C PRO A 106 3.57 8.46 -11.74
N GLN A 107 4.62 7.64 -11.72
CA GLN A 107 5.64 7.63 -10.66
C GLN A 107 6.30 8.99 -10.45
N SER A 108 6.46 9.81 -11.50
CA SER A 108 7.00 11.17 -11.42
C SER A 108 6.12 12.12 -10.57
N GLU A 109 4.81 11.92 -10.57
CA GLU A 109 3.86 12.68 -9.73
C GLU A 109 3.85 12.20 -8.27
N ILE A 110 4.37 11.01 -7.99
CA ILE A 110 4.54 10.50 -6.62
C ILE A 110 5.77 11.10 -5.94
N VAL A 111 6.80 11.48 -6.70
CA VAL A 111 8.02 12.10 -6.17
C VAL A 111 7.74 13.30 -5.26
N PRO A 112 6.94 14.32 -5.64
CA PRO A 112 6.65 15.45 -4.75
C PRO A 112 5.88 15.04 -3.48
N VAL A 113 4.94 14.09 -3.58
CA VAL A 113 4.21 13.53 -2.42
C VAL A 113 5.19 12.86 -1.45
N PHE A 114 6.09 12.05 -1.98
CA PHE A 114 7.10 11.34 -1.20
C PHE A 114 8.06 12.33 -0.51
N ARG A 115 8.49 13.41 -1.19
CA ARG A 115 9.31 14.47 -0.58
C ARG A 115 8.61 15.25 0.53
N GLU A 116 7.29 15.41 0.45
CA GLU A 116 6.51 16.03 1.53
C GLU A 116 6.43 15.09 2.73
N ARG A 117 6.09 13.82 2.51
CA ARG A 117 5.96 12.82 3.57
C ARG A 117 7.27 12.52 4.31
N LEU A 118 8.42 12.64 3.64
CA LEU A 118 9.74 12.58 4.30
C LEU A 118 9.92 13.62 5.42
N ARG A 119 9.18 14.73 5.41
CA ARG A 119 9.28 15.79 6.43
C ARG A 119 8.41 15.53 7.66
N ARG A 120 7.53 14.52 7.63
CA ARG A 120 6.60 14.20 8.72
C ARG A 120 7.30 13.53 9.90
N THR A 121 6.57 13.44 11.01
CA THR A 121 6.96 12.60 12.14
C THR A 121 6.70 11.12 11.83
N ARG A 122 7.42 10.23 12.52
CA ARG A 122 7.25 8.79 12.35
C ARG A 122 5.84 8.30 12.68
N ALA A 123 5.20 8.90 13.68
CA ALA A 123 3.84 8.53 14.10
C ALA A 123 2.79 8.92 13.05
N GLU A 124 2.88 10.16 12.52
CA GLU A 124 2.01 10.63 11.43
C GLU A 124 2.18 9.76 10.18
N GLU A 125 3.42 9.38 9.87
CA GLU A 125 3.72 8.62 8.66
C GLU A 125 3.28 7.16 8.76
N LEU A 126 3.37 6.55 9.94
CA LEU A 126 2.80 5.22 10.16
C LEU A 126 1.28 5.24 9.98
N ALA A 127 0.59 6.24 10.55
CA ALA A 127 -0.85 6.40 10.36
C ALA A 127 -1.21 6.62 8.88
N THR A 128 -0.48 7.51 8.21
CA THR A 128 -0.68 7.80 6.78
C THR A 128 -0.47 6.56 5.93
N GLY A 129 0.61 5.80 6.13
CA GLY A 129 0.88 4.59 5.37
C GLY A 129 -0.22 3.54 5.50
N ILE A 130 -0.84 3.42 6.67
CA ILE A 130 -1.97 2.52 6.90
C ILE A 130 -3.23 3.01 6.17
N ASP A 131 -3.50 4.31 6.15
CA ASP A 131 -4.63 4.86 5.39
C ASP A 131 -4.45 4.65 3.88
N GLU A 132 -3.23 4.83 3.38
CA GLU A 132 -2.87 4.57 1.98
C GLU A 132 -3.03 3.09 1.62
N PHE A 133 -2.61 2.19 2.51
CA PHE A 133 -2.86 0.75 2.36
C PHE A 133 -4.35 0.43 2.27
N LEU A 134 -5.18 1.02 3.15
CA LEU A 134 -6.62 0.82 3.13
C LEU A 134 -7.26 1.38 1.85
N ALA A 135 -6.75 2.49 1.32
CA ALA A 135 -7.19 3.04 0.03
C ALA A 135 -6.87 2.11 -1.14
N ILE A 136 -5.66 1.51 -1.16
CA ILE A 136 -5.29 0.47 -2.14
C ILE A 136 -6.24 -0.73 -2.04
N ALA A 137 -6.48 -1.23 -0.82
CA ALA A 137 -7.39 -2.35 -0.60
C ALA A 137 -8.82 -2.03 -1.09
N GLN A 138 -9.30 -0.80 -0.85
CA GLN A 138 -10.60 -0.34 -1.32
C GLN A 138 -10.69 -0.32 -2.85
N ASP A 139 -9.66 0.16 -3.55
CA ASP A 139 -9.62 0.17 -5.02
C ASP A 139 -9.64 -1.26 -5.59
N ARG A 140 -8.83 -2.16 -5.02
CA ARG A 140 -8.82 -3.59 -5.38
C ARG A 140 -10.20 -4.23 -5.20
N LEU A 141 -10.87 -3.97 -4.07
CA LEU A 141 -12.21 -4.47 -3.79
C LEU A 141 -13.24 -3.96 -4.81
N LYS A 142 -13.22 -2.67 -5.13
CA LYS A 142 -14.12 -2.08 -6.14
C LYS A 142 -13.92 -2.72 -7.51
N ARG A 143 -12.68 -2.91 -7.95
CA ARG A 143 -12.35 -3.60 -9.21
C ARG A 143 -12.80 -5.05 -9.21
N ALA A 144 -12.70 -5.76 -8.09
CA ALA A 144 -13.11 -7.15 -7.98
C ALA A 144 -14.63 -7.37 -7.84
N ALA A 145 -15.38 -6.31 -7.51
CA ALA A 145 -16.83 -6.28 -7.43
C ALA A 145 -17.48 -6.09 -8.82
N THR A 146 -16.77 -5.46 -9.75
CA THR A 146 -17.19 -5.21 -11.13
C THR A 146 -17.02 -6.47 -11.97
#